data_AF-A0A1F3BC34-F1
#
_entry.id   AF-A0A1F3BC34-F1
#
_cell.length_a   1.000
_cell.length_b   1.000
_cell.length_c   1.000
_cell.angle_alpha   90.00
_cell.angle_beta   90.00
_cell.angle_gamma   90.00
#
_symmetry.space_group_name_H-M   'P 1'
#
loop_
_entity.id
_entity.type
_entity.pdbx_description
1 polymer ?
#
loop_
_entity_poly.entity_id
_entity_poly.type
_entity_poly.pdbx_seq_one_letter_code
_entity_poly.pdbx_strand_id
1 'polypeptide(L)'
;MVALCIDERGVPVDIDGRAEIALRIVAKAMEYDIPNDDLFIDPIVLPVKADQTGPGMVLGSIKQFVDLADPCPHIIIGLSNLSQGAVDRKLINRAFLAMAVAQGLDAAILDPLDTELMDTMIAAEVLMNKAIYSDYFLKAYRQR
;
A
#
# COMPACT_ATOMS: atom_id res chain seq x y z
N MET A 1 -1.55 1.86 -14.39
CA MET A 1 -0.39 0.95 -14.50
C MET A 1 0.15 0.67 -13.11
N VAL A 2 0.55 -0.56 -12.78
CA VAL A 2 1.25 -0.87 -11.53
C VAL A 2 2.74 -1.03 -11.82
N ALA A 3 3.58 -0.32 -11.06
CA ALA A 3 5.03 -0.33 -11.19
C ALA A 3 5.67 -0.74 -9.86
N LEU A 4 6.55 -1.75 -9.91
CA LEU A 4 7.15 -2.35 -8.73
C LEU A 4 8.51 -1.69 -8.43
N CYS A 5 8.80 -1.43 -7.16
CA CYS A 5 10.09 -0.89 -6.72
C CYS A 5 11.19 -1.98 -6.69
N ILE A 6 11.55 -2.48 -7.87
CA ILE A 6 12.58 -3.50 -8.09
C ILE A 6 13.39 -3.13 -9.33
N ASP A 7 14.68 -3.44 -9.30
CA ASP A 7 15.54 -3.37 -10.48
C ASP A 7 16.38 -4.65 -10.63
N GLU A 8 17.37 -4.62 -11.53
CA GLU A 8 18.25 -5.76 -11.81
C GLU A 8 19.06 -6.23 -10.58
N ARG A 9 19.18 -5.38 -9.54
CA ARG A 9 19.86 -5.71 -8.27
C ARG A 9 18.90 -6.33 -7.24
N GLY A 10 17.61 -6.37 -7.54
CA GLY A 10 16.56 -6.88 -6.66
C GLY A 10 15.78 -5.79 -5.93
N VAL A 11 15.08 -6.18 -4.87
CA VAL A 11 14.28 -5.27 -4.05
C VAL A 11 15.21 -4.53 -3.08
N PRO A 12 15.21 -3.18 -3.05
CA PRO A 12 16.00 -2.44 -2.08
C PRO A 12 15.63 -2.82 -0.65
N VAL A 13 16.63 -2.89 0.23
CA VAL A 13 16.41 -3.24 1.64
C VAL A 13 16.00 -2.03 2.46
N ASP A 14 16.43 -0.84 2.07
CA ASP A 14 16.15 0.43 2.75
C ASP A 14 15.01 1.25 2.11
N ILE A 15 14.58 2.32 2.80
CA ILE A 15 13.48 3.18 2.36
C ILE A 15 13.94 4.10 1.23
N ASP A 16 15.13 4.68 1.36
CA ASP A 16 15.70 5.63 0.39
C ASP A 16 15.91 4.98 -0.99
N GLY A 17 16.38 3.73 -1.02
CA GLY A 17 16.54 2.97 -2.26
C GLY A 17 15.21 2.65 -2.92
N ARG A 18 14.15 2.38 -2.15
CA ARG A 18 12.79 2.24 -2.71
C ARG A 18 12.29 3.56 -3.27
N ALA A 19 12.53 4.67 -2.59
CA ALA A 19 12.18 6.02 -3.05
C ALA A 19 12.94 6.41 -4.31
N GLU A 20 14.22 6.05 -4.43
CA GLU A 20 15.02 6.26 -5.65
C GLU A 20 14.41 5.52 -6.85
N ILE A 21 14.05 4.24 -6.68
CA ILE A 21 13.38 3.48 -7.74
C ILE A 21 12.02 4.09 -8.07
N ALA A 22 11.21 4.46 -7.07
CA ALA A 22 9.93 5.10 -7.28
C ALA A 22 10.06 6.42 -8.07
N LEU A 23 11.04 7.26 -7.74
CA LEU A 23 11.30 8.49 -8.48
C LEU A 23 11.73 8.23 -9.92
N ARG A 24 12.56 7.21 -10.16
CA ARG A 24 12.94 6.77 -11.51
C ARG A 24 11.72 6.30 -12.30
N ILE A 25 10.81 5.57 -11.67
CA ILE A 25 9.54 5.14 -12.27
C ILE A 25 8.70 6.35 -12.66
N VAL A 26 8.50 7.31 -11.75
CA VAL A 26 7.73 8.54 -12.01
C VAL A 26 8.34 9.33 -13.17
N ALA A 27 9.66 9.58 -13.13
CA ALA A 27 10.35 10.29 -14.20
C ALA A 27 10.19 9.58 -15.56
N LYS A 28 10.28 8.24 -15.56
CA LYS A 28 10.10 7.46 -16.78
C LYS A 28 8.66 7.47 -17.27
N ALA A 29 7.67 7.42 -16.38
CA ALA A 29 6.26 7.52 -16.73
C ALA A 29 5.94 8.88 -17.38
N MET A 30 6.52 9.96 -16.86
CA MET A 30 6.40 11.30 -17.44
C MET A 30 6.97 11.40 -18.87
N GLU A 31 8.09 10.72 -19.16
CA GLU A 31 8.65 10.66 -20.53
C GLU A 31 7.70 10.00 -21.55
N TYR A 32 6.73 9.21 -21.07
CA TYR A 32 5.70 8.54 -21.89
C TYR A 32 4.32 9.19 -21.75
N ASP A 33 4.24 10.40 -21.20
CA ASP A 33 2.98 11.13 -20.99
C ASP A 33 1.95 10.35 -20.12
N ILE A 34 2.43 9.47 -19.22
CA ILE A 34 1.57 8.77 -18.26
C ILE A 34 1.39 9.67 -17.03
N PRO A 35 0.16 10.12 -16.73
CA PRO A 35 -0.08 10.96 -15.56
C PRO A 35 0.09 10.17 -14.26
N ASN A 36 0.45 10.87 -13.18
CA ASN A 36 0.65 10.24 -11.87
C ASN A 36 -0.63 9.58 -11.33
N ASP A 37 -1.82 10.12 -11.64
CA ASP A 37 -3.12 9.52 -11.28
C ASP A 37 -3.35 8.15 -11.95
N ASP A 38 -2.68 7.85 -13.07
CA ASP A 38 -2.73 6.54 -13.73
C ASP A 38 -1.59 5.61 -13.28
N LEU A 39 -0.73 6.05 -12.36
CA LEU A 39 0.45 5.33 -11.89
C LEU A 39 0.24 4.84 -10.45
N PHE A 40 0.36 3.54 -10.25
CA PHE A 40 0.38 2.89 -8.94
C PHE A 40 1.78 2.35 -8.65
N ILE A 41 2.41 2.82 -7.58
CA ILE A 41 3.74 2.38 -7.16
C ILE A 41 3.61 1.36 -6.04
N ASP A 42 4.26 0.21 -6.20
CA ASP A 42 4.32 -0.85 -5.19
C ASP A 42 5.72 -0.93 -4.55
N PRO A 43 5.87 -0.66 -3.23
CA PRO A 43 7.15 -0.77 -2.52
C PRO A 43 7.60 -2.23 -2.29
N ILE A 44 6.80 -3.21 -2.70
CA ILE A 44 6.99 -4.65 -2.60
C ILE A 44 7.03 -5.12 -1.14
N VAL A 45 5.93 -5.73 -0.71
CA VAL A 45 5.85 -6.42 0.58
C VAL A 45 6.33 -7.86 0.46
N LEU A 46 7.30 -8.22 1.28
CA LEU A 46 7.80 -9.60 1.42
C LEU A 46 7.18 -10.30 2.65
N PRO A 47 7.22 -11.64 2.72
CA PRO A 47 6.68 -12.37 3.85
C PRO A 47 7.36 -12.00 5.17
N VAL A 48 6.58 -11.61 6.19
CA VAL A 48 7.08 -11.26 7.53
C VAL A 48 7.86 -12.39 8.21
N LYS A 49 7.57 -13.63 7.81
CA LYS A 49 8.27 -14.82 8.29
C LYS A 49 9.73 -14.88 7.80
N ALA A 50 10.01 -14.32 6.63
CA ALA A 50 11.35 -14.25 6.06
C ALA A 50 12.13 -13.05 6.62
N ASP A 51 11.46 -11.91 6.81
CA ASP A 51 12.04 -10.71 7.39
C ASP A 51 11.01 -9.93 8.21
N GLN A 52 11.21 -9.87 9.52
CA GLN A 52 10.33 -9.17 10.46
C GLN A 52 10.48 -7.65 10.39
N THR A 53 11.60 -7.14 9.87
CA THR A 53 11.84 -5.69 9.75
C THR A 53 11.16 -5.10 8.51
N GLY A 54 10.98 -5.91 7.47
CA GLY A 54 10.37 -5.56 6.20
C GLY A 54 9.04 -4.78 6.27
N PRO A 55 8.05 -5.18 7.10
CA PRO A 55 6.79 -4.44 7.20
C PRO A 55 6.97 -2.98 7.64
N GLY A 56 7.85 -2.72 8.61
CA GLY A 56 8.16 -1.35 9.05
C GLY A 56 8.81 -0.53 7.95
N MET A 57 9.71 -1.14 7.18
CA MET A 57 10.37 -0.51 6.03
C MET A 57 9.37 -0.15 4.92
N VAL A 58 8.42 -1.04 4.63
CA VAL A 58 7.35 -0.75 3.66
C VAL A 58 6.47 0.39 4.14
N LEU A 59 6.05 0.40 5.41
CA LEU A 59 5.25 1.51 5.97
C LEU A 59 5.97 2.85 5.86
N GLY A 60 7.28 2.88 6.15
CA GLY A 60 8.10 4.08 5.95
C GLY A 60 8.22 4.50 4.48
N SER A 61 8.25 3.52 3.55
CA SER A 61 8.31 3.78 2.11
C SER A 61 7.00 4.37 1.61
N ILE A 62 5.85 3.81 2.02
CA ILE A 62 4.52 4.37 1.72
C ILE A 62 4.46 5.82 2.16
N LYS A 63 4.90 6.11 3.40
CA LYS A 63 4.93 7.47 3.93
C LYS A 63 5.79 8.42 3.08
N GLN A 64 6.97 7.99 2.67
CA GLN A 64 7.88 8.80 1.85
C GLN A 64 7.35 8.98 0.42
N PHE A 65 6.62 8.00 -0.12
CA PHE A 65 6.11 8.03 -1.48
C PHE A 65 5.08 9.15 -1.70
N VAL A 66 4.32 9.48 -0.66
CA VAL A 66 3.33 10.58 -0.68
C VAL A 66 3.96 11.93 -1.06
N ASP A 67 5.25 12.11 -0.77
CA ASP A 67 5.98 13.37 -0.99
C ASP A 67 6.88 13.35 -2.25
N LEU A 68 6.79 12.31 -3.10
CA LEU A 68 7.71 12.15 -4.26
C LEU A 68 7.42 13.12 -5.41
N ALA A 69 6.16 13.47 -5.64
CA ALA A 69 5.72 14.30 -6.76
C ALA A 69 4.37 14.99 -6.46
N ASP A 70 4.03 16.00 -7.26
CA ASP A 70 2.73 16.68 -7.22
C ASP A 70 2.11 16.73 -8.63
N PRO A 71 0.96 16.06 -8.88
CA PRO A 71 0.23 15.19 -7.94
C PRO A 71 1.03 13.93 -7.59
N CYS A 72 0.82 13.38 -6.38
CA CYS A 72 1.47 12.15 -5.96
C CYS A 72 0.90 10.95 -6.76
N PRO A 73 1.75 10.02 -7.24
CA PRO A 73 1.26 8.76 -7.78
C PRO A 73 0.54 7.94 -6.71
N HIS A 74 -0.39 7.08 -7.11
CA HIS A 74 -1.06 6.19 -6.17
C HIS A 74 -0.10 5.14 -5.60
N ILE A 75 -0.35 4.73 -4.36
CA ILE A 75 0.46 3.70 -3.69
C ILE A 75 -0.36 2.43 -3.52
N ILE A 76 0.16 1.30 -4.00
CA ILE A 76 -0.49 -0.02 -3.93
C ILE A 76 0.41 -1.05 -3.25
N ILE A 77 -0.19 -2.06 -2.61
CA ILE A 77 0.55 -3.22 -2.09
C ILE A 77 -0.14 -4.55 -2.41
N GLY A 78 0.66 -5.59 -2.62
CA GLY A 78 0.20 -6.99 -2.55
C GLY A 78 0.10 -7.49 -1.11
N LEU A 79 -1.06 -7.34 -0.46
CA LEU A 79 -1.22 -7.62 0.97
C LEU A 79 -1.04 -9.10 1.33
N SER A 80 -1.47 -10.02 0.47
CA SER A 80 -1.39 -11.47 0.73
C SER A 80 0.02 -12.03 0.86
N ASN A 81 1.02 -11.34 0.30
CA ASN A 81 2.42 -11.75 0.34
C ASN A 81 3.00 -11.60 1.76
N LEU A 82 2.57 -10.57 2.49
CA LEU A 82 3.04 -10.28 3.85
C LEU A 82 2.92 -11.49 4.79
N SER A 83 1.77 -12.15 4.76
CA SER A 83 1.46 -13.24 5.69
C SER A 83 1.78 -14.63 5.14
N GLN A 84 2.44 -14.75 4.00
CA GLN A 84 2.73 -16.05 3.40
C GLN A 84 3.55 -16.93 4.36
N GLY A 85 3.02 -18.13 4.65
CA GLY A 85 3.66 -19.11 5.54
C GLY A 85 3.47 -18.86 7.05
N ALA A 86 2.73 -17.82 7.45
CA ALA A 86 2.28 -17.60 8.82
C ALA A 86 1.02 -18.42 9.14
N VAL A 87 0.77 -18.68 10.43
CA VAL A 87 -0.46 -19.36 10.90
C VAL A 87 -1.65 -18.39 10.84
N ASP A 88 -1.56 -17.27 11.56
CA ASP A 88 -2.66 -16.29 11.69
C ASP A 88 -2.62 -15.21 10.58
N ARG A 89 -2.70 -15.66 9.33
CA ARG A 89 -2.52 -14.79 8.15
C ARG A 89 -3.50 -13.62 8.09
N LYS A 90 -4.77 -13.89 8.38
CA LYS A 90 -5.84 -12.89 8.33
C LYS A 90 -5.57 -11.75 9.31
N LEU A 91 -5.20 -12.07 10.55
CA LEU A 91 -4.88 -11.07 11.56
C LEU A 91 -3.70 -10.19 11.15
N ILE A 92 -2.62 -10.79 10.64
CA ILE A 92 -1.44 -10.06 10.15
C ILE A 92 -1.82 -9.10 9.02
N ASN A 93 -2.60 -9.57 8.04
CA ASN A 93 -3.02 -8.74 6.90
C ASN A 93 -3.87 -7.55 7.36
N ARG A 94 -4.83 -7.76 8.27
CA ARG A 94 -5.72 -6.71 8.77
C ARG A 94 -4.97 -5.64 9.55
N ALA A 95 -4.12 -6.06 10.47
CA ALA A 95 -3.31 -5.15 11.26
C ALA A 95 -2.40 -4.30 10.36
N PHE A 96 -1.75 -4.92 9.37
CA PHE A 96 -0.89 -4.21 8.44
C PHE A 96 -1.66 -3.26 7.53
N LEU A 97 -2.83 -3.67 7.02
CA LEU A 97 -3.65 -2.82 6.16
C LEU A 97 -4.04 -1.52 6.87
N ALA A 98 -4.50 -1.60 8.12
CA ALA A 98 -4.82 -0.41 8.92
C ALA A 98 -3.61 0.52 9.10
N MET A 99 -2.44 -0.05 9.41
CA MET A 99 -1.19 0.72 9.52
C MET A 99 -0.78 1.36 8.20
N ALA A 100 -0.93 0.66 7.08
CA ALA A 100 -0.57 1.15 5.75
C ALA A 100 -1.50 2.28 5.28
N VAL A 101 -2.82 2.15 5.51
CA VAL A 101 -3.78 3.23 5.24
C VAL A 101 -3.40 4.50 6.02
N ALA A 102 -2.96 4.36 7.28
CA ALA A 102 -2.51 5.49 8.08
C ALA A 102 -1.22 6.17 7.57
N GLN A 103 -0.41 5.47 6.75
CA GLN A 103 0.77 6.05 6.11
C GLN A 103 0.50 6.66 4.72
N GLY A 104 -0.71 6.51 4.19
CA GLY A 104 -1.07 7.06 2.87
C GLY A 104 -1.31 6.03 1.78
N LEU A 105 -1.47 4.74 2.11
CA LEU A 105 -1.84 3.74 1.10
C LEU A 105 -3.18 4.09 0.41
N ASP A 106 -3.23 3.90 -0.91
CA ASP A 106 -4.42 4.15 -1.74
C ASP A 106 -5.11 2.87 -2.19
N ALA A 107 -4.34 1.80 -2.43
CA ALA A 107 -4.88 0.53 -2.91
C ALA A 107 -4.18 -0.69 -2.31
N ALA A 108 -4.88 -1.82 -2.28
CA ALA A 108 -4.30 -3.10 -1.91
C ALA A 108 -4.90 -4.23 -2.75
N ILE A 109 -4.03 -5.13 -3.23
CA ILE A 109 -4.44 -6.43 -3.75
C ILE A 109 -4.64 -7.34 -2.54
N LEU A 110 -5.90 -7.70 -2.27
CA LEU A 110 -6.32 -8.39 -1.05
C LEU A 110 -7.44 -9.41 -1.31
N ASP A 111 -7.84 -10.14 -0.27
CA ASP A 111 -9.02 -11.03 -0.30
C ASP A 111 -10.28 -10.22 0.08
N PRO A 112 -11.14 -9.86 -0.90
CA PRO A 112 -12.35 -9.07 -0.62
C PRO A 112 -13.44 -9.88 0.09
N LEU A 113 -13.31 -11.21 0.17
CA LEU A 113 -14.25 -12.08 0.88
C LEU A 113 -13.96 -12.15 2.38
N ASP A 114 -12.81 -11.64 2.83
CA ASP A 114 -12.53 -11.43 4.25
C ASP A 114 -13.25 -10.18 4.74
N THR A 115 -14.46 -10.37 5.28
CA THR A 115 -15.31 -9.26 5.74
C THR A 115 -14.67 -8.42 6.84
N GLU A 116 -13.92 -9.03 7.75
CA GLU A 116 -13.23 -8.31 8.83
C GLU A 116 -12.04 -7.49 8.28
N LEU A 117 -11.42 -7.94 7.18
CA LEU A 117 -10.40 -7.15 6.47
C LEU A 117 -11.01 -5.92 5.79
N MET A 118 -12.12 -6.11 5.09
CA MET A 118 -12.84 -5.00 4.47
C MET A 118 -13.33 -4.00 5.52
N ASP A 119 -13.89 -4.48 6.64
CA ASP A 119 -14.38 -3.62 7.72
C ASP A 119 -13.25 -2.83 8.38
N THR A 120 -12.08 -3.45 8.54
CA THR A 120 -10.86 -2.78 9.03
C THR A 120 -10.41 -1.68 8.10
N MET A 121 -10.39 -1.93 6.79
CA MET A 121 -10.02 -0.94 5.77
C MET A 121 -10.95 0.27 5.80
N ILE A 122 -12.27 0.03 5.76
CA ILE A 122 -13.28 1.09 5.76
C ILE A 122 -13.18 1.92 7.05
N ALA A 123 -13.02 1.27 8.21
CA ALA A 123 -12.82 1.98 9.47
C ALA A 123 -11.54 2.84 9.45
N ALA A 124 -10.43 2.31 8.92
CA ALA A 124 -9.19 3.07 8.79
C ALA A 124 -9.35 4.29 7.87
N GLU A 125 -10.06 4.17 6.75
CA GLU A 125 -10.34 5.32 5.86
C GLU A 125 -11.18 6.40 6.54
N VAL A 126 -12.21 6.01 7.30
CA VAL A 126 -13.02 6.97 8.09
C VAL A 126 -12.15 7.68 9.13
N LEU A 127 -11.29 6.95 9.85
CA LEU A 127 -10.37 7.53 10.84
C LEU A 127 -9.33 8.47 10.22
N MET A 128 -8.93 8.21 8.98
CA MET A 128 -8.03 9.06 8.20
C MET A 128 -8.74 10.18 7.45
N ASN A 129 -10.04 10.40 7.73
CA ASN A 129 -10.88 11.41 7.08
C ASN A 129 -10.94 11.28 5.53
N LYS A 130 -10.70 10.05 5.01
CA LYS A 130 -10.89 9.70 3.59
C LYS A 130 -12.35 9.38 3.27
N ALA A 131 -13.16 9.06 4.28
CA ALA A 131 -14.59 8.82 4.17
C ALA A 131 -15.36 9.54 5.30
N ILE A 132 -16.56 10.03 4.99
CA ILE A 132 -17.42 10.70 5.97
C ILE A 132 -17.96 9.67 6.97
N TYR A 133 -17.84 9.99 8.27
CA TYR A 133 -18.40 9.18 9.33
C TYR A 133 -19.94 9.16 9.29
N SER A 134 -20.50 7.99 9.53
CA SER A 134 -21.89 7.79 9.96
C SER A 134 -21.97 6.55 10.83
N ASP A 135 -22.98 6.43 11.69
CA ASP A 135 -23.19 5.23 12.51
C ASP A 135 -23.32 3.94 11.67
N TYR A 136 -23.62 4.08 10.39
CA TYR A 136 -23.79 3.00 9.42
C TYR A 136 -22.71 3.00 8.31
N PHE A 137 -21.51 3.54 8.58
CA PHE A 137 -20.45 3.71 7.57
C PHE A 137 -20.10 2.41 6.81
N LEU A 138 -20.13 1.25 7.48
CA LEU A 138 -19.91 -0.05 6.84
C LEU A 138 -21.01 -0.38 5.82
N LYS A 139 -22.27 -0.09 6.14
CA LYS A 139 -23.40 -0.30 5.23
C LYS A 139 -23.33 0.68 4.06
N ALA A 140 -23.00 1.94 4.32
CA ALA A 140 -22.88 2.98 3.30
C ALA A 140 -21.78 2.64 2.28
N TYR A 141 -20.63 2.14 2.74
CA TYR A 141 -19.55 1.72 1.85
C TYR A 141 -19.98 0.59 0.91
N ARG A 142 -20.68 -0.43 1.42
CA ARG A 142 -21.14 -1.59 0.63
C ARG A 142 -22.26 -1.27 -0.37
N GLN A 143 -22.79 -0.04 -0.34
CA GLN A 143 -23.82 0.45 -1.26
C GLN A 143 -23.27 1.41 -2.33
N ARG A 144 -21.99 1.80 -2.22
CA ARG A 144 -21.26 2.49 -3.29
C ARG A 144 -20.94 1.52 -4.42
#